data_AF-A0A4Y7PI98-F1
#
_entry.id   AF-A0A4Y7PI98-F1
#
_cell.length_a   1.000
_cell.length_b   1.000
_cell.length_c   1.000
_cell.angle_alpha   90.00
_cell.angle_beta   90.00
_cell.angle_gamma   90.00
#
_symmetry.space_group_name_H-M   'P 1'
#
loop_
_entity.id
_entity.type
_entity.pdbx_description
1 polymer ?
#
loop_
_entity_poly.entity_id
_entity_poly.type
_entity_poly.pdbx_seq_one_letter_code
_entity_poly.pdbx_strand_id
1 'polypeptide(L)' 'WMINPSLEHLFWVPYWSRSQLYWPRNKLIIGGRPTKIDFTKFKCGTSWEQCRTPTI' A
#
# COMPACT_ATOMS: atom_id res chain seq x y z
N TRP A 1 5.77 2.33 3.78
CA TRP A 1 4.61 3.16 4.11
C TRP A 1 4.10 3.82 2.85
N MET A 2 2.79 4.02 2.73
CA MET A 2 2.19 4.96 1.78
C MET A 2 2.06 6.30 2.48
N ILE A 3 2.60 7.34 1.86
CA ILE A 3 2.61 8.71 2.38
C ILE A 3 1.88 9.62 1.40
N ASN A 4 1.15 10.61 1.93
CA ASN A 4 0.54 11.64 1.10
C ASN A 4 1.57 12.76 0.78
N PRO A 5 1.23 13.72 -0.11
CA PRO A 5 2.11 14.85 -0.40
C PRO A 5 2.45 15.72 0.83
N SER A 6 1.62 15.70 1.87
CA SER A 6 1.85 16.37 3.16
C SER A 6 2.78 15.57 4.10
N LEU A 7 3.38 14.47 3.63
CA LEU A 7 4.25 13.57 4.39
C LEU A 7 3.56 12.82 5.54
N GLU A 8 2.23 12.75 5.52
CA GLU A 8 1.47 12.01 6.52
C GLU A 8 1.41 10.52 6.16
N HIS A 9 1.55 9.66 7.17
CA HIS A 9 1.44 8.22 7.02
C HIS A 9 -0.03 7.82 6.82
N LEU A 10 -0.37 7.36 5.63
CA LEU A 10 -1.72 6.86 5.35
C LEU A 10 -1.89 5.44 5.91
N PHE A 11 -1.00 4.52 5.51
CA PHE A 11 -0.98 3.14 5.98
C PHE A 11 0.34 2.45 5.65
N TRP A 12 0.64 1.36 6.36
CA TRP A 12 1.80 0.54 6.10
C TRP A 12 1.53 -0.43 4.94
N VAL A 13 2.56 -0.67 4.11
CA VAL A 13 2.46 -1.53 2.92
C VAL A 13 3.24 -2.84 3.13
N PRO A 14 2.56 -3.99 3.21
CA PRO A 14 3.20 -5.29 3.35
C PRO A 14 4.05 -5.68 2.15
N TYR A 15 5.11 -6.45 2.40
CA TYR A 15 6.07 -6.86 1.38
C TYR A 15 5.39 -7.56 0.18
N TRP A 16 4.39 -8.40 0.43
CA TRP A 16 3.64 -9.13 -0.58
C TRP A 16 2.80 -8.22 -1.50
N SER A 17 2.45 -7.02 -1.05
CA SER A 17 1.70 -6.04 -1.84
C SER A 17 2.59 -5.06 -2.61
N ARG A 18 3.88 -4.95 -2.25
CA ARG A 18 4.78 -3.94 -2.84
C ARG A 18 5.00 -4.14 -4.34
N SER A 19 5.11 -5.38 -4.80
CA SER A 19 5.28 -5.70 -6.22
C SER A 19 4.08 -5.28 -7.08
N GLN A 20 2.88 -5.23 -6.50
CA GLN A 20 1.66 -4.81 -7.19
C GLN A 20 1.46 -3.29 -7.16
N LEU A 21 2.00 -2.61 -6.14
CA LEU A 21 1.88 -1.16 -5.95
C LEU A 21 3.06 -0.38 -6.57
N TYR A 22 4.22 -1.01 -6.72
CA TYR A 22 5.43 -0.36 -7.17
C TYR A 22 6.15 -1.21 -8.22
N TRP A 23 6.16 -0.70 -9.46
CA TRP A 23 6.95 -1.27 -10.55
C TRP A 23 8.02 -0.25 -10.96
N PRO A 24 9.32 -0.52 -10.73
CA PRO A 24 10.39 0.48 -10.86
C PRO A 24 10.67 0.98 -12.29
N ARG A 25 9.95 0.48 -13.32
CA ARG A 25 10.22 0.81 -14.73
C ARG A 25 9.40 1.97 -15.30
N ASN A 26 8.43 2.51 -14.58
CA ASN A 26 7.70 3.70 -15.01
C ASN A 26 7.61 4.69 -13.86
N LYS A 27 7.85 5.98 -14.14
CA LYS A 27 7.15 7.05 -13.39
C LYS A 27 5.68 6.64 -13.44
N LEU A 28 5.13 6.22 -12.29
CA LEU A 28 3.77 5.74 -12.16
C LEU A 28 2.83 6.94 -12.42
N ILE A 29 2.66 7.34 -13.68
CA ILE A 29 1.40 7.92 -14.13
C ILE A 29 0.42 6.78 -13.91
N ILE A 30 -0.56 6.99 -13.04
CA ILE A 30 -1.65 6.05 -12.73
C ILE A 30 -2.05 5.37 -14.04
N GLY A 31 -1.57 4.13 -14.23
CA GLY A 31 -1.72 3.42 -15.49
C GLY A 31 -3.20 3.19 -15.75
N GLY A 32 -3.60 3.01 -17.02
CA GLY A 32 -5.01 2.88 -17.43
C GLY A 32 -5.82 1.74 -16.79
N ARG A 33 -5.26 1.01 -15.82
CA ARG A 33 -5.96 0.09 -14.93
C ARG A 33 -5.82 0.58 -13.49
N PRO A 34 -6.92 1.01 -12.84
CA PRO A 34 -6.88 1.40 -11.44
C PRO A 34 -6.53 0.20 -10.56
N THR A 35 -5.49 0.34 -9.74
CA THR A 35 -5.23 -0.60 -8.64
C THR A 35 -6.21 -0.31 -7.51
N LYS A 36 -7.16 -1.23 -7.28
CA LYS A 36 -8.05 -1.16 -6.13
C LYS A 36 -7.31 -1.65 -4.89
N ILE A 37 -7.19 -0.79 -3.89
CA ILE A 37 -6.68 -1.16 -2.58
C ILE A 37 -7.90 -1.54 -1.74
N ASP A 38 -7.95 -2.80 -1.32
CA ASP A 38 -8.97 -3.28 -0.39
C ASP A 38 -8.54 -2.96 1.04
N PHE A 39 -9.02 -1.82 1.56
CA PHE A 39 -8.71 -1.35 2.90
C PHE A 39 -9.16 -2.29 4.02
N THR A 40 -10.04 -3.27 3.77
CA THR A 40 -10.40 -4.26 4.79
C THR A 40 -9.23 -5.15 5.18
N LYS A 41 -8.24 -5.28 4.28
CA LYS A 41 -7.00 -6.03 4.48
C LYS A 41 -5.87 -5.18 5.08
N PHE A 42 -6.12 -3.89 5.32
CA PHE A 42 -5.16 -2.95 5.89
C PHE A 42 -5.67 -2.44 7.23
N LYS A 43 -4.76 -2.24 8.17
CA LYS A 43 -5.01 -1.63 9.47
C LYS A 43 -4.41 -0.23 9.44
N CYS A 44 -5.20 0.73 9.90
CA CYS A 44 -4.80 2.12 10.06
C CYS A 44 -4.22 2.37 11.47
N GLY A 45 -3.40 3.41 11.60
CA GLY A 45 -2.80 3.82 12.87
C GLY A 45 -1.70 2.90 13.40
N THR A 46 -1.66 2.72 14.72
CA THR A 46 -0.60 1.96 15.43
C THR A 46 -0.71 0.45 15.26
N SER A 47 -1.85 -0.08 14.81
CA SER A 47 -2.08 -1.51 14.58
C SER A 47 -1.47 -2.04 13.27
N TRP A 48 -0.55 -1.29 12.66
CA TRP A 48 0.09 -1.64 11.37
C TRP A 48 0.78 -3.01 11.39
N GLU A 49 1.24 -3.47 12.56
CA GLU A 49 1.90 -4.76 12.75
C GLU A 49 1.02 -5.95 12.33
N GLN A 50 -0.30 -5.80 12.46
CA GLN A 50 -1.28 -6.81 12.04
C GLN A 50 -1.37 -6.95 10.52
N CYS A 51 -0.82 -6.02 9.73
CA CYS A 51 -0.74 -6.13 8.28
C CYS A 51 0.48 -6.93 7.80
N ARG A 52 1.38 -7.34 8.69
CA ARG A 52 2.65 -7.98 8.33
C ARG A 52 2.45 -9.34 7.68
N THR A 53 1.47 -10.10 8.15
CA THR A 53 1.12 -11.43 7.67
C THR A 53 -0.17 -11.36 6.86
N PRO A 54 -0.20 -11.92 5.63
CA PRO A 54 -1.46 -12.09 4.94
C PRO A 54 -2.36 -13.02 5.76
N THR A 55 -3.60 -12.63 6.01
CA THR A 55 -4.63 -13.55 6.51
C THR A 55 -4.83 -14.61 5.43
N ILE A 56 -4.59 -15.88 5.79
CA ILE A 56 -4.80 -17.06 4.92
C ILE A 56 -6.26 -17.13 4.50
#